data_AF-A0A9E3GXR2-F1
#
_entry.id   AF-A0A9E3GXR2-F1
#
_cell.length_a   1.000
_cell.length_b   1.000
_cell.length_c   1.000
_cell.angle_alpha   90.00
_cell.angle_beta   90.00
_cell.angle_gamma   90.00
#
_symmetry.space_group_name_H-M   'P 1'
#
loop_
_entity.id
_entity.type
_entity.pdbx_description
1 polymer ?
#
loop_
_entity_poly.entity_id
_entity_poly.type
_entity_poly.pdbx_seq_one_letter_code
_entity_poly.pdbx_strand_id
1 'polypeptide(L)'
;MEADVAVIGAGLAGLTAARRLVDAGRSVLVVEADGRVGGRVLNTALPDGQPIEIGGQWVGPTQDRVLALAREVGVATFPTYDEGRYVDHRNGLTYPYDGRIPYGAGAGVAEAGLTIERWNDNASRIDPERPWEAEEAPGWDSQTVHTWIEDNIVSPDGRELIELAIEA
;
A
#
# COMPACT_ATOMS: atom_id res chain seq x y z
N MET A 1 31.16 -2.40 21.73
CA MET A 1 30.14 -1.35 21.55
C MET A 1 29.04 -1.65 22.54
N GLU A 2 28.65 -0.70 23.37
CA GLU A 2 27.52 -0.82 24.31
C GLU A 2 26.47 0.23 23.92
N ALA A 3 25.19 -0.16 23.96
CA ALA A 3 24.04 0.71 23.69
C ALA A 3 22.87 0.24 24.55
N ASP A 4 21.99 1.16 24.93
CA ASP A 4 20.76 0.85 25.69
C ASP A 4 19.79 0.03 24.84
N VAL A 5 19.72 0.30 23.53
CA VAL A 5 18.82 -0.36 22.60
C VAL A 5 19.53 -0.66 21.28
N ALA A 6 19.35 -1.89 20.78
CA ALA A 6 19.68 -2.26 19.42
C ALA A 6 18.42 -2.29 18.56
N VAL A 7 18.40 -1.58 17.44
CA VAL A 7 17.33 -1.60 16.43
C VAL A 7 17.82 -2.39 15.22
N ILE A 8 17.09 -3.45 14.87
CA ILE A 8 17.42 -4.32 13.73
C ILE A 8 16.61 -3.87 12.51
N GLY A 9 17.32 -3.41 11.48
CA GLY A 9 16.77 -2.84 10.25
C GLY A 9 16.73 -1.31 10.26
N ALA A 10 17.35 -0.69 9.27
CA ALA A 10 17.36 0.74 8.99
C ALA A 10 16.36 1.14 7.88
N GLY A 11 15.19 0.47 7.85
CA GLY A 11 14.02 0.96 7.12
C GLY A 11 13.30 2.10 7.86
N LEU A 12 12.26 2.68 7.25
CA LEU A 12 11.50 3.79 7.86
C LEU A 12 11.04 3.52 9.31
N ALA A 13 10.54 2.31 9.59
CA ALA A 13 10.12 1.93 10.94
C ALA A 13 11.28 1.93 11.94
N GLY A 14 12.41 1.29 11.61
CA GLY A 14 13.57 1.21 12.49
C GLY A 14 14.24 2.57 12.70
N LEU A 15 14.41 3.38 11.65
CA LEU A 15 14.95 4.73 11.77
C LEU A 15 14.04 5.66 12.59
N THR A 16 12.71 5.53 12.44
CA THR A 16 11.75 6.29 13.26
C THR A 16 11.83 5.88 14.73
N ALA A 17 11.95 4.58 15.02
CA ALA A 17 12.13 4.08 16.38
C ALA A 17 13.44 4.58 16.99
N ALA A 18 14.56 4.46 16.24
CA ALA A 18 15.88 4.93 16.68
C ALA A 18 15.88 6.43 16.99
N ARG A 19 15.28 7.25 16.11
CA ARG A 19 15.14 8.70 16.33
C ARG A 19 14.42 9.01 17.64
N ARG A 20 13.25 8.40 17.87
CA ARG A 20 12.46 8.61 19.11
C ARG A 20 13.20 8.18 20.37
N LEU A 21 13.99 7.10 20.30
CA LEU A 21 14.81 6.63 21.41
C LEU A 21 15.97 7.58 21.71
N VAL A 22 16.63 8.11 20.68
CA VAL A 22 17.66 9.14 20.82
C VAL A 22 17.07 10.42 21.42
N ASP A 23 15.91 10.87 20.96
CA ASP A 23 15.20 12.04 21.51
C ASP A 23 14.82 11.83 22.99
N ALA A 24 14.59 10.59 23.40
CA ALA A 24 14.35 10.20 24.79
C ALA A 24 15.65 10.01 25.62
N GLY A 25 16.82 10.36 25.07
CA GLY A 25 18.11 10.31 25.76
C GLY A 25 18.73 8.90 25.88
N ARG A 26 18.32 7.94 25.03
CA ARG A 26 18.89 6.59 25.00
C ARG A 26 20.02 6.49 23.98
N SER A 27 21.05 5.70 24.30
CA SER A 27 22.05 5.26 23.33
C SER A 27 21.48 4.14 22.45
N VAL A 28 21.55 4.32 21.12
CA VAL A 28 20.94 3.40 20.15
C VAL A 28 21.96 2.91 19.15
N LEU A 29 22.00 1.60 18.92
CA LEU A 29 22.72 0.97 17.83
C LEU A 29 21.73 0.51 16.76
N VAL A 30 21.84 1.04 15.53
CA VAL A 30 21.05 0.54 14.39
C VAL A 30 21.90 -0.46 13.60
N VAL A 31 21.36 -1.65 13.37
CA VAL A 31 22.02 -2.72 12.60
C VAL A 31 21.22 -2.95 11.32
N GLU A 32 21.84 -2.66 10.18
CA GLU A 32 21.25 -2.88 8.84
C GLU A 32 22.00 -4.00 8.12
N ALA A 33 21.27 -4.82 7.37
CA ALA A 33 21.81 -5.92 6.61
C ALA A 33 22.42 -5.47 5.28
N ASP A 34 21.86 -4.42 4.68
CA ASP A 34 22.31 -3.86 3.39
C ASP A 34 23.39 -2.77 3.57
N GLY A 35 24.05 -2.39 2.47
CA GLY A 35 25.01 -1.27 2.43
C GLY A 35 24.35 0.12 2.44
N ARG A 36 23.04 0.19 2.64
CA ARG A 36 22.23 1.42 2.62
C ARG A 36 21.08 1.34 3.61
N VAL A 37 20.55 2.51 3.97
CA VAL A 37 19.29 2.61 4.71
C VAL A 37 18.09 2.68 3.75
N GLY A 38 16.87 2.67 4.31
CA GLY A 38 15.62 2.90 3.58
C GLY A 38 14.72 1.67 3.47
N GLY A 39 15.30 0.47 3.51
CA GLY A 39 14.55 -0.79 3.40
C GLY A 39 13.75 -0.85 2.09
N ARG A 40 12.41 -0.93 2.21
CA ARG A 40 11.46 -0.95 1.07
C ARG A 40 11.30 0.39 0.34
N VAL A 41 11.95 1.45 0.81
CA VAL A 41 12.07 2.72 0.10
C VAL A 41 13.49 2.82 -0.45
N LEU A 42 13.60 3.19 -1.73
CA LEU A 42 14.86 3.30 -2.43
C LEU A 42 14.68 4.28 -3.58
N ASN A 43 15.49 5.34 -3.56
CA ASN A 43 15.65 6.22 -4.70
C ASN A 43 16.97 5.96 -5.42
N THR A 44 16.96 6.26 -6.70
CA THR A 44 18.13 6.30 -7.58
C THR A 44 18.05 7.54 -8.44
N ALA A 45 18.99 7.72 -9.36
CA ALA A 45 18.97 8.79 -10.34
C ALA A 45 18.83 8.24 -11.76
N LEU A 46 18.04 8.93 -12.57
CA LEU A 46 18.05 8.80 -14.02
C LEU A 46 19.41 9.26 -14.60
N PRO A 47 19.74 8.94 -15.86
CA PRO A 47 21.01 9.34 -16.48
C PRO A 47 21.27 10.85 -16.50
N ASP A 48 20.23 11.67 -16.43
CA ASP A 48 20.29 13.14 -16.36
C ASP A 48 20.33 13.67 -14.92
N GLY A 49 20.39 12.79 -13.91
CA GLY A 49 20.49 13.13 -12.50
C GLY A 49 19.14 13.35 -11.80
N GLN A 50 18.02 13.23 -12.50
CA GLN A 50 16.70 13.35 -11.84
C GLN A 50 16.47 12.17 -10.88
N PRO A 51 16.00 12.42 -9.64
CA PRO A 51 15.71 11.35 -8.70
C PRO A 51 14.48 10.55 -9.17
N ILE A 52 14.53 9.23 -9.00
CA ILE A 52 13.41 8.32 -9.23
C ILE A 52 13.32 7.32 -8.08
N GLU A 53 12.10 7.02 -7.64
CA GLU A 53 11.84 5.99 -6.63
C GLU A 53 11.65 4.63 -7.31
N ILE A 54 12.33 3.61 -6.78
CA ILE A 54 12.18 2.20 -7.19
C ILE A 54 11.66 1.32 -6.04
N GLY A 55 11.15 1.96 -4.98
CA GLY A 55 10.46 1.34 -3.86
C GLY A 55 9.12 2.05 -3.56
N GLY A 56 8.71 2.05 -2.30
CA GLY A 56 7.50 2.76 -1.87
C GLY A 56 7.65 4.28 -2.02
N GLN A 57 6.71 4.93 -2.73
CA GLN A 57 6.84 6.35 -3.12
C GLN A 57 5.60 7.21 -2.83
N TRP A 58 4.40 6.63 -2.74
CA TRP A 58 3.17 7.39 -2.57
C TRP A 58 2.82 7.62 -1.11
N VAL A 59 2.46 8.86 -0.80
CA VAL A 59 1.77 9.25 0.42
C VAL A 59 0.47 9.97 0.06
N GLY A 60 -0.54 9.87 0.92
CA GLY A 60 -1.87 10.44 0.64
C GLY A 60 -2.58 10.96 1.88
N PRO A 61 -3.80 11.52 1.71
CA PRO A 61 -4.66 11.87 2.84
C PRO A 61 -4.78 10.72 3.84
N THR A 62 -5.00 11.06 5.11
CA THR A 62 -5.04 10.15 6.28
C THR A 62 -3.72 9.47 6.67
N GLN A 63 -2.64 9.60 5.88
CA GLN A 63 -1.31 9.10 6.24
C GLN A 63 -0.51 10.11 7.08
N ASP A 64 -1.12 10.57 8.18
CA ASP A 64 -0.65 11.75 8.93
C ASP A 64 0.76 11.59 9.51
N ARG A 65 1.13 10.37 9.94
CA ARG A 65 2.41 10.10 10.60
C ARG A 65 3.59 10.27 9.65
N VAL A 66 3.51 9.72 8.44
CA VAL A 66 4.60 9.86 7.44
C VAL A 66 4.66 11.28 6.89
N LEU A 67 3.51 11.93 6.69
CA LEU A 67 3.46 13.34 6.27
C LEU A 67 4.03 14.29 7.33
N ALA A 68 3.78 14.03 8.62
CA ALA A 68 4.39 14.78 9.71
C ALA A 68 5.90 14.57 9.77
N LEU A 69 6.37 13.33 9.63
CA LEU A 69 7.80 13.02 9.59
C LEU A 69 8.49 13.71 8.41
N ALA A 70 7.89 13.68 7.22
CA ALA A 70 8.42 14.37 6.04
C ALA A 70 8.62 15.87 6.30
N ARG A 71 7.63 16.54 6.91
CA ARG A 71 7.76 17.96 7.31
C ARG A 71 8.88 18.17 8.33
N GLU A 72 9.00 17.28 9.31
CA GLU A 72 10.03 17.36 10.36
C GLU A 72 11.46 17.23 9.80
N VAL A 73 11.65 16.41 8.74
CA VAL A 73 12.94 16.27 8.05
C VAL A 73 13.14 17.22 6.87
N GLY A 74 12.18 18.12 6.60
CA GLY A 74 12.28 19.08 5.50
C GLY A 74 12.11 18.47 4.10
N VAL A 75 11.43 17.32 3.99
CA VAL A 75 11.10 16.68 2.71
C VAL A 75 9.75 17.18 2.21
N ALA A 76 9.75 17.78 1.00
CA ALA A 76 8.54 18.26 0.35
C ALA A 76 7.75 17.11 -0.30
N THR A 77 6.46 17.33 -0.51
CA THR A 77 5.58 16.46 -1.32
C THR A 77 5.04 17.25 -2.49
N PHE A 78 4.60 16.54 -3.53
CA PHE A 78 3.96 17.11 -4.71
C PHE A 78 2.84 16.17 -5.16
N PRO A 79 1.78 16.67 -5.81
CA PRO A 79 0.72 15.82 -6.34
C PRO A 79 1.27 14.95 -7.47
N THR A 80 0.89 13.67 -7.48
CA THR A 80 1.10 12.82 -8.65
C THR A 80 0.32 13.41 -9.83
N TYR A 81 0.95 13.49 -10.99
CA TYR A 81 0.27 13.94 -12.21
C TYR A 81 -0.87 12.96 -12.54
N ASP A 82 -2.10 13.46 -12.54
CA ASP A 82 -3.32 12.69 -12.80
C ASP A 82 -4.29 13.40 -13.76
N GLU A 83 -3.83 14.42 -14.50
CA GLU A 83 -4.64 15.11 -15.49
C GLU A 83 -4.87 14.27 -16.75
N GLY A 84 -6.14 14.14 -17.14
CA GLY A 84 -6.58 13.43 -18.34
C GLY A 84 -7.47 12.24 -18.01
N ARG A 85 -7.59 11.32 -18.96
CA ARG A 85 -8.35 10.07 -18.79
C ARG A 85 -7.39 8.95 -18.43
N TYR A 86 -7.80 8.11 -17.49
CA TYR A 86 -7.13 6.85 -17.24
C TYR A 86 -7.35 5.89 -18.41
N VAL A 87 -6.51 4.86 -18.48
CA VAL A 87 -6.53 3.88 -19.57
C VAL A 87 -6.68 2.48 -19.02
N ASP A 88 -7.69 1.79 -19.51
CA ASP A 88 -7.89 0.36 -19.31
C ASP A 88 -7.52 -0.36 -20.60
N HIS A 89 -6.48 -1.18 -20.56
CA HIS A 89 -6.02 -1.96 -21.71
C HIS A 89 -6.27 -3.43 -21.46
N ARG A 90 -7.22 -4.01 -22.21
CA ARG A 90 -7.63 -5.41 -22.07
C ARG A 90 -7.89 -6.03 -23.43
N ASN A 91 -7.45 -7.27 -23.63
CA ASN A 91 -7.65 -8.02 -24.88
C ASN A 91 -7.21 -7.26 -26.15
N GLY A 92 -6.12 -6.48 -26.05
CA GLY A 92 -5.59 -5.68 -27.17
C GLY A 92 -6.40 -4.41 -27.49
N LEU A 93 -7.44 -4.10 -26.71
CA LEU A 93 -8.27 -2.91 -26.85
C LEU A 93 -8.01 -1.93 -25.72
N THR A 94 -8.16 -0.65 -26.03
CA THR A 94 -7.88 0.47 -25.11
C THR A 94 -9.16 1.24 -24.85
N TYR A 95 -9.57 1.29 -23.59
CA TYR A 95 -10.77 1.98 -23.12
C TYR A 95 -10.35 3.17 -22.24
N PRO A 96 -10.47 4.42 -22.72
CA PRO A 96 -10.27 5.58 -21.87
C PRO A 96 -11.44 5.72 -20.89
N TYR A 97 -11.15 6.05 -19.64
CA TYR A 97 -12.17 6.23 -18.61
C TYR A 97 -11.86 7.37 -17.63
N ASP A 98 -12.90 7.83 -16.96
CA ASP A 98 -12.85 8.81 -15.87
C ASP A 98 -13.35 8.14 -14.58
N GLY A 99 -12.86 8.59 -13.42
CA GLY A 99 -13.23 8.03 -12.12
C GLY A 99 -12.33 6.86 -11.68
N ARG A 100 -12.80 6.07 -10.72
CA ARG A 100 -11.95 5.10 -10.00
C ARG A 100 -12.03 3.66 -10.52
N ILE A 101 -13.05 3.31 -11.30
CA ILE A 101 -13.28 1.95 -11.77
C ILE A 101 -13.28 1.94 -13.30
N PRO A 102 -12.43 1.12 -13.95
CA PRO A 102 -12.42 0.93 -15.38
C PRO A 102 -13.75 0.44 -15.97
N TYR A 103 -14.31 1.14 -16.97
CA TYR A 103 -15.56 0.72 -17.64
C TYR A 103 -15.38 -0.41 -18.65
N GLY A 104 -14.15 -0.76 -19.03
CA GLY A 104 -13.86 -1.76 -20.07
C GLY A 104 -14.34 -3.17 -19.72
N ALA A 105 -14.59 -3.45 -18.44
CA ALA A 105 -15.13 -4.72 -17.95
C ALA A 105 -16.63 -4.92 -18.20
N GLY A 106 -17.33 -3.94 -18.81
CA GLY A 106 -18.75 -4.06 -19.12
C GLY A 106 -19.59 -4.41 -17.89
N ALA A 107 -20.27 -5.57 -17.93
CA ALA A 107 -21.08 -6.05 -16.81
C ALA A 107 -20.25 -6.37 -15.54
N GLY A 108 -18.96 -6.72 -15.70
CA GLY A 108 -18.05 -7.00 -14.59
C GLY A 108 -17.81 -5.80 -13.67
N VAL A 109 -18.03 -4.57 -14.16
CA VAL A 109 -17.97 -3.35 -13.34
C VAL A 109 -18.99 -3.38 -12.19
N ALA A 110 -20.19 -3.88 -12.46
CA ALA A 110 -21.24 -3.96 -11.44
C ALA A 110 -20.89 -4.99 -10.36
N GLU A 111 -20.36 -6.16 -10.74
CA GLU A 111 -19.91 -7.18 -9.79
C GLU A 111 -18.70 -6.71 -8.97
N ALA A 112 -17.75 -5.99 -9.57
CA ALA A 112 -16.63 -5.40 -8.85
C ALA A 112 -17.11 -4.35 -7.85
N GLY A 113 -18.07 -3.49 -8.24
CA GLY A 113 -18.68 -2.52 -7.32
C GLY A 113 -19.36 -3.19 -6.13
N LEU A 114 -20.19 -4.21 -6.38
CA LEU A 114 -20.84 -4.99 -5.30
C LEU A 114 -19.82 -5.71 -4.41
N THR A 115 -18.72 -6.20 -4.99
CA THR A 115 -17.62 -6.84 -4.25
C THR A 115 -16.93 -5.85 -3.32
N ILE A 116 -16.58 -4.66 -3.82
CA ILE A 116 -15.95 -3.59 -3.02
C ILE A 116 -16.86 -3.17 -1.87
N GLU A 117 -18.15 -2.96 -2.12
CA GLU A 117 -19.12 -2.62 -1.07
C GLU A 117 -19.21 -3.71 -0.01
N ARG A 118 -19.26 -4.98 -0.41
CA ARG A 118 -19.28 -6.11 0.52
C ARG A 118 -18.00 -6.22 1.34
N TRP A 119 -16.84 -6.02 0.74
CA TRP A 119 -15.56 -6.01 1.46
C TRP A 119 -15.46 -4.83 2.42
N ASN A 120 -15.93 -3.65 2.05
CA ASN A 120 -15.98 -2.49 2.94
C ASN A 120 -16.90 -2.73 4.14
N ASP A 121 -18.08 -3.32 3.93
CA ASP A 121 -19.01 -3.69 5.00
C ASP A 121 -18.38 -4.73 5.96
N ASN A 122 -17.75 -5.78 5.41
CA ASN A 122 -17.00 -6.75 6.23
C ASN A 122 -15.87 -6.08 7.01
N ALA A 123 -15.03 -5.27 6.35
CA ALA A 123 -13.91 -4.58 6.97
C ALA A 123 -14.36 -3.62 8.07
N SER A 124 -15.55 -3.01 7.95
CA SER A 124 -16.11 -2.11 8.97
C SER A 124 -16.41 -2.79 10.31
N ARG A 125 -16.49 -4.14 10.33
CA ARG A 125 -16.76 -4.96 11.51
C ARG A 125 -15.49 -5.50 12.17
N ILE A 126 -14.33 -5.27 11.58
CA ILE A 126 -13.05 -5.76 12.07
C ILE A 126 -12.37 -4.66 12.89
N ASP A 127 -11.99 -4.96 14.14
CA ASP A 127 -11.06 -4.13 14.89
C ASP A 127 -9.67 -4.26 14.26
N PRO A 128 -9.08 -3.19 13.68
CA PRO A 128 -7.78 -3.28 13.01
C PRO A 128 -6.62 -3.61 13.96
N GLU A 129 -6.77 -3.37 15.26
CA GLU A 129 -5.75 -3.73 16.26
C GLU A 129 -5.88 -5.18 16.73
N ARG A 130 -7.06 -5.79 16.53
CA ARG A 130 -7.39 -7.15 17.00
C ARG A 130 -8.21 -7.91 15.96
N PRO A 131 -7.76 -8.01 14.69
CA PRO A 131 -8.57 -8.57 13.62
C PRO A 131 -8.91 -10.05 13.84
N TRP A 132 -8.07 -10.78 14.59
CA TRP A 132 -8.29 -12.18 14.97
C TRP A 132 -9.47 -12.40 15.94
N GLU A 133 -10.05 -11.33 16.49
CA GLU A 133 -11.21 -11.41 17.40
C GLU A 133 -12.55 -11.17 16.71
N ALA A 134 -12.54 -10.83 15.42
CA ALA A 134 -13.78 -10.71 14.65
C ALA A 134 -14.52 -12.06 14.65
N GLU A 135 -15.86 -12.02 14.71
CA GLU A 135 -16.72 -13.20 14.76
C GLU A 135 -16.44 -14.15 13.58
N GLU A 136 -16.22 -13.59 12.40
CA GLU A 136 -15.96 -14.31 11.16
C GLU A 136 -14.48 -14.62 10.89
N ALA A 137 -13.56 -14.20 11.77
CA ALA A 137 -12.12 -14.38 11.55
C ALA A 137 -11.70 -15.83 11.25
N PRO A 138 -12.20 -16.87 11.97
CA PRO A 138 -11.86 -18.26 11.63
C PRO A 138 -12.31 -18.67 10.23
N GLY A 139 -13.42 -18.10 9.74
CA GLY A 139 -13.93 -18.36 8.40
C GLY A 139 -13.07 -17.65 7.35
N TRP A 140 -12.88 -16.35 7.48
CA TRP A 140 -12.12 -15.54 6.52
C TRP A 140 -10.64 -15.94 6.45
N ASP A 141 -9.99 -16.23 7.58
CA ASP A 141 -8.56 -16.62 7.61
C ASP A 141 -8.33 -18.08 7.17
N SER A 142 -9.40 -18.87 7.02
CA SER A 142 -9.34 -20.23 6.47
C SER A 142 -9.51 -20.30 4.94
N GLN A 143 -9.78 -19.16 4.29
CA GLN A 143 -10.04 -19.07 2.86
C GLN A 143 -9.04 -18.11 2.19
N THR A 144 -8.59 -18.45 0.98
CA THR A 144 -7.79 -17.50 0.18
C THR A 144 -8.70 -16.47 -0.49
N VAL A 145 -8.19 -15.27 -0.75
CA VAL A 145 -8.93 -14.27 -1.53
C VAL A 145 -9.31 -14.80 -2.92
N HIS A 146 -8.44 -15.60 -3.54
CA HIS A 146 -8.72 -16.24 -4.84
C HIS A 146 -9.93 -17.19 -4.78
N THR A 147 -10.00 -18.08 -3.79
CA THR A 147 -11.17 -18.96 -3.60
C THR A 147 -12.44 -18.14 -3.38
N TRP A 148 -12.34 -17.05 -2.60
CA TRP A 148 -13.48 -16.17 -2.39
C TRP A 148 -13.98 -15.53 -3.70
N ILE A 149 -13.06 -15.05 -4.55
CA ILE A 149 -13.39 -14.47 -5.86
C ILE A 149 -14.11 -15.49 -6.75
N GLU A 150 -13.57 -16.71 -6.86
CA GLU A 150 -14.16 -17.79 -7.66
C GLU A 150 -15.58 -18.15 -7.20
N ASP A 151 -15.82 -18.17 -5.89
CA ASP A 151 -17.10 -18.54 -5.30
C ASP A 151 -18.15 -17.41 -5.34
N ASN A 152 -17.73 -16.14 -5.47
CA ASN A 152 -18.62 -14.98 -5.28
C ASN A 152 -18.78 -14.08 -6.51
N ILE A 153 -17.93 -14.21 -7.52
CA ILE A 153 -18.00 -13.41 -8.76
C ILE A 153 -18.27 -14.34 -9.94
N VAL A 154 -19.29 -14.05 -10.74
CA VAL A 154 -19.73 -14.92 -11.83
C VAL A 154 -19.04 -14.56 -13.15
N SER A 155 -18.91 -13.27 -13.48
CA SER A 155 -18.33 -12.88 -14.75
C SER A 155 -16.80 -13.00 -14.75
N PRO A 156 -16.19 -13.53 -15.83
CA PRO A 156 -14.74 -13.53 -16.00
C PRO A 156 -14.15 -12.12 -15.93
N ASP A 157 -14.79 -11.13 -16.56
CA ASP A 157 -14.34 -9.73 -16.56
C ASP A 157 -14.39 -9.09 -15.17
N GLY A 158 -15.34 -9.50 -14.32
CA GLY A 158 -15.45 -9.06 -12.92
C GLY A 158 -14.36 -9.66 -12.04
N ARG A 159 -14.01 -10.94 -12.26
CA ARG A 159 -12.89 -11.60 -11.56
C ARG A 159 -11.58 -10.94 -11.92
N GLU A 160 -11.28 -10.79 -13.22
CA GLU A 160 -10.09 -10.13 -13.72
C GLU A 160 -9.95 -8.70 -13.14
N LEU A 161 -11.06 -7.95 -13.09
CA LEU A 161 -11.04 -6.59 -12.56
C LEU A 161 -10.73 -6.54 -11.06
N ILE A 162 -11.28 -7.46 -10.25
CA ILE A 162 -10.99 -7.53 -8.82
C ILE A 162 -9.58 -8.07 -8.56
N GLU A 163 -9.13 -9.07 -9.31
CA GLU A 163 -7.77 -9.60 -9.23
C GLU A 163 -6.74 -8.50 -9.50
N LEU A 164 -6.91 -7.74 -10.59
CA LEU A 164 -6.06 -6.58 -10.90
C LEU A 164 -6.05 -5.53 -9.78
N ALA A 165 -7.18 -5.35 -9.08
CA ALA A 165 -7.29 -4.35 -8.02
C ALA A 165 -6.58 -4.75 -6.71
N ILE A 166 -6.31 -6.04 -6.50
CA ILE A 166 -5.67 -6.57 -5.30
C ILE A 166 -4.24 -7.07 -5.53
N GLU A 167 -3.79 -7.13 -6.78
CA GLU A 167 -2.40 -7.43 -7.11
C GLU A 167 -1.48 -6.35 -6.53
N ALA A 168 -0.48 -6.78 -5.75
CA ALA A 168 0.47 -5.94 -5.02
C ALA A 168 1.92 -6.30 -5.37
#